data_AF-A0A4Q1F0W2-F1
#
_entry.id   AF-A0A4Q1F0W2-F1
#
_cell.length_a   1.000
_cell.length_b   1.000
_cell.length_c   1.000
_cell.angle_alpha   90.00
_cell.angle_beta   90.00
_cell.angle_gamma   90.00
#
_symmetry.space_group_name_H-M   'P 1'
#
loop_
_entity.id
_entity.type
_entity.pdbx_description
1 polymer ?
#
loop_
_entity_poly.entity_id
_entity_poly.type
_entity_poly.pdbx_seq_one_letter_code
_entity_poly.pdbx_strand_id
1 'polypeptide(L)'
;MKRIFFAILFVLLSNLSFSQSEQSLIESCIQNYIDGTSYNKPDDISKAFYPEANLFLSHKEKPLWVVPSSEYVSWFQKGKKGEFNGRIGRIISIEYFNDIAIAKAEILIPERKQEFMDMFLLKKIQGEWKIISKSASSKVSNKSGKKILFIVSNANYYGNSTISTGNSFAEIVNAYDTFVNSGYTVDFVSPNGGDIPLAYINTSDDMQKKYLYNPDFMYAIKYTLSPKEVDYKNYKAVHYIGGGSAMYDVPENLEIQRISMQVYEDNNGIISSVCHGTAGIVNLKTKNGKFLVEGKKVSGYPDSFEKQDGEYFKHFPFLIQKTIEERGGDFKFSKRNESFVEQDGRIVTGQNFQSSNGVALKIIELIEKNN
;
A
#
# COMPACT_ATOMS: atom_id res chain seq x y z
N MET A 1 -24.35 34.06 -60.28
CA MET A 1 -23.45 32.88 -60.20
C MET A 1 -23.03 32.70 -58.74
N LYS A 2 -23.57 31.68 -58.06
CA LYS A 2 -23.30 31.37 -56.65
C LYS A 2 -21.91 30.73 -56.52
N ARG A 3 -21.03 31.26 -55.67
CA ARG A 3 -19.74 30.63 -55.30
C ARG A 3 -19.94 29.83 -54.02
N ILE A 4 -19.81 28.51 -54.10
CA ILE A 4 -19.83 27.59 -52.97
C ILE A 4 -18.39 27.49 -52.45
N PHE A 5 -18.17 27.91 -51.20
CA PHE A 5 -16.92 27.66 -50.48
C PHE A 5 -17.03 26.28 -49.82
N PHE A 6 -16.15 25.35 -50.21
CA PHE A 6 -15.92 24.11 -49.48
C PHE A 6 -14.90 24.39 -48.37
N ALA A 7 -15.32 24.34 -47.11
CA ALA A 7 -14.42 24.30 -45.97
C ALA A 7 -14.18 22.83 -45.61
N ILE A 8 -12.95 22.36 -45.77
CA ILE A 8 -12.52 21.03 -45.33
C ILE A 8 -12.16 21.14 -43.85
N LEU A 9 -12.98 20.53 -42.99
CA LEU A 9 -12.73 20.42 -41.56
C LEU A 9 -11.78 19.24 -41.31
N PHE A 10 -10.53 19.52 -40.96
CA PHE A 10 -9.57 18.51 -40.50
C PHE A 10 -9.87 18.17 -39.03
N VAL A 11 -10.41 16.98 -38.78
CA VAL A 11 -10.54 16.43 -37.41
C VAL A 11 -9.22 15.74 -37.06
N LEU A 12 -8.41 16.39 -36.24
CA LEU A 12 -7.25 15.77 -35.58
C LEU A 12 -7.75 14.85 -34.47
N LEU A 13 -7.78 13.54 -34.74
CA LEU A 13 -7.88 12.51 -33.71
C LEU A 13 -6.52 12.42 -33.01
N SER A 14 -6.40 13.03 -31.84
CA SER A 14 -5.27 12.80 -30.94
C SER A 14 -5.38 11.40 -30.33
N ASN A 15 -4.60 10.46 -30.85
CA ASN A 15 -4.31 9.22 -30.14
C ASN A 15 -3.50 9.58 -28.89
N LEU A 16 -4.14 9.58 -27.72
CA LEU A 16 -3.46 9.61 -26.43
C LEU A 16 -2.79 8.26 -26.21
N SER A 17 -1.60 8.08 -26.77
CA SER A 17 -0.71 7.00 -26.35
C SER A 17 -0.24 7.32 -24.93
N PHE A 18 -0.75 6.60 -23.93
CA PHE A 18 -0.19 6.63 -22.59
C PHE A 18 1.23 6.06 -22.66
N SER A 19 2.24 6.93 -22.65
CA SER A 19 3.63 6.50 -22.54
C SER A 19 3.82 5.83 -21.18
N GLN A 20 4.15 4.54 -21.18
CA GLN A 20 4.52 3.83 -19.95
C GLN A 20 5.80 4.47 -19.38
N SER A 21 5.82 4.74 -18.08
CA SER A 21 7.02 5.28 -17.43
C SER A 21 8.14 4.23 -17.43
N GLU A 22 9.40 4.66 -17.40
CA GLU A 22 10.53 3.72 -17.26
C GLU A 22 10.40 2.87 -16.01
N GLN A 23 9.93 3.48 -14.91
CA GLN A 23 9.63 2.76 -13.68
C GLN A 23 8.64 1.62 -13.90
N SER A 24 7.51 1.87 -14.58
CA SER A 24 6.51 0.83 -14.85
C SER A 24 7.02 -0.29 -15.76
N LEU A 25 7.95 0.03 -16.69
CA LEU A 25 8.61 -0.99 -17.52
C LEU A 25 9.58 -1.86 -16.70
N ILE A 26 10.31 -1.27 -15.75
CA ILE A 26 11.19 -2.01 -14.83
C ILE A 26 10.34 -2.88 -13.89
N GLU A 27 9.26 -2.34 -13.33
CA GLU A 27 8.29 -3.08 -12.51
C GLU A 27 7.75 -4.27 -13.27
N SER A 28 7.34 -4.09 -14.53
CA SER A 28 6.87 -5.18 -15.39
C SER A 28 7.93 -6.27 -15.61
N CYS A 29 9.21 -5.90 -15.75
CA CYS A 29 10.31 -6.86 -15.87
C CYS A 29 10.47 -7.69 -14.59
N ILE A 30 10.49 -7.05 -13.43
CA ILE A 30 10.60 -7.74 -12.14
C ILE A 30 9.34 -8.55 -11.83
N GLN A 31 8.17 -8.08 -12.23
CA GLN A 31 6.90 -8.78 -12.04
C GLN A 31 6.84 -10.07 -12.86
N ASN A 32 7.37 -10.08 -14.10
CA ASN A 32 7.53 -11.32 -14.87
C ASN A 32 8.40 -12.34 -14.13
N TYR A 33 9.48 -11.89 -13.46
CA TYR A 33 10.29 -12.77 -12.61
C TYR A 33 9.48 -13.27 -11.40
N ILE A 34 8.80 -12.39 -10.67
CA ILE A 34 8.01 -12.75 -9.49
C ILE A 34 6.92 -13.76 -9.88
N ASP A 35 6.03 -13.41 -10.80
CA ASP A 35 4.92 -14.26 -11.21
C ASP A 35 5.40 -15.54 -11.89
N GLY A 36 6.47 -15.43 -12.70
CA GLY A 36 7.11 -16.58 -13.33
C GLY A 36 7.55 -17.61 -12.30
N THR A 37 8.23 -17.17 -11.23
CA THR A 37 8.67 -18.07 -10.17
C THR A 37 7.53 -18.50 -9.25
N SER A 38 6.47 -17.70 -9.07
CA SER A 38 5.33 -18.02 -8.21
C SER A 38 4.33 -18.98 -8.82
N TYR A 39 4.22 -19.00 -10.15
CA TYR A 39 3.21 -19.78 -10.88
C TYR A 39 3.81 -20.80 -11.87
N ASN A 40 5.08 -21.16 -11.70
CA ASN A 40 5.79 -22.14 -12.55
C ASN A 40 5.71 -21.79 -14.06
N LYS A 41 5.99 -20.53 -14.42
CA LYS A 41 5.98 -20.07 -15.82
C LYS A 41 7.42 -19.78 -16.27
N PRO A 42 8.19 -20.79 -16.72
CA PRO A 42 9.59 -20.61 -17.11
C PRO A 42 9.79 -19.60 -18.24
N ASP A 43 8.80 -19.46 -19.14
CA ASP A 43 8.84 -18.47 -20.22
C ASP A 43 8.88 -17.02 -19.70
N ASP A 44 8.10 -16.72 -18.65
CA ASP A 44 8.05 -15.40 -18.03
C ASP A 44 9.35 -15.09 -17.30
N ILE A 45 9.90 -16.09 -16.60
CA ILE A 45 11.23 -15.98 -15.96
C ILE A 45 12.28 -15.71 -17.02
N SER A 46 12.32 -16.51 -18.10
CA SER A 46 13.28 -16.35 -19.19
C SER A 46 13.15 -15.00 -19.89
N LYS A 47 11.93 -14.47 -20.02
CA LYS A 47 11.68 -13.14 -20.61
C LYS A 47 12.26 -12.01 -19.77
N ALA A 48 12.26 -12.16 -18.45
CA ALA A 48 12.80 -11.17 -17.51
C ALA A 48 14.34 -11.12 -17.53
N PHE A 49 15.01 -12.26 -17.72
CA PHE A 49 16.47 -12.34 -17.73
C PHE A 49 17.09 -12.04 -19.10
N TYR A 50 18.27 -11.44 -19.07
CA TYR A 50 19.19 -11.48 -20.21
C TYR A 50 19.78 -12.90 -20.32
N PRO A 51 19.99 -13.47 -21.53
CA PRO A 51 20.39 -14.88 -21.69
C PRO A 51 21.66 -15.26 -20.94
N GLU A 52 22.67 -14.39 -20.88
CA GLU A 52 23.93 -14.61 -20.18
C GLU A 52 23.93 -14.14 -18.72
N ALA A 53 22.77 -13.75 -18.18
CA ALA A 53 22.66 -13.32 -16.79
C ALA A 53 23.01 -14.46 -15.83
N ASN A 54 23.71 -14.11 -14.75
CA ASN A 54 24.04 -15.02 -13.67
C ASN A 54 23.35 -14.63 -12.37
N LEU A 55 23.00 -15.65 -11.60
CA LEU A 55 22.54 -15.54 -10.22
C LEU A 55 23.68 -15.89 -9.27
N PHE A 56 23.85 -15.09 -8.24
CA PHE A 56 24.83 -15.28 -7.17
C PHE A 56 24.08 -15.64 -5.89
N LEU A 57 24.05 -16.95 -5.58
CA LEU A 57 23.21 -17.52 -4.54
C LEU A 57 24.05 -18.01 -3.35
N SER A 58 23.43 -18.09 -2.18
CA SER A 58 24.04 -18.70 -1.00
C SER A 58 24.03 -20.23 -1.09
N HIS A 59 25.14 -20.87 -0.72
CA HIS A 59 25.28 -22.33 -0.65
C HIS A 59 26.16 -22.70 0.55
N LYS A 60 25.84 -23.80 1.24
CA LYS A 60 26.55 -24.19 2.48
C LYS A 60 28.04 -24.47 2.27
N GLU A 61 28.38 -25.05 1.12
CA GLU A 61 29.73 -25.56 0.84
C GLU A 61 30.49 -24.74 -0.22
N LYS A 62 29.82 -23.82 -0.91
CA LYS A 62 30.44 -23.03 -1.97
C LYS A 62 30.56 -21.58 -1.51
N PRO A 63 31.76 -20.98 -1.47
CA PRO A 63 31.92 -19.58 -1.08
C PRO A 63 31.22 -18.61 -2.03
N LEU A 64 31.09 -19.00 -3.30
CA LEU A 64 30.29 -18.32 -4.31
C LEU A 64 29.59 -19.37 -5.17
N TRP A 65 28.26 -19.41 -5.16
CA TRP A 65 27.51 -20.26 -6.06
C TRP A 65 26.92 -19.42 -7.20
N VAL A 66 27.55 -19.55 -8.37
CA VAL A 66 27.11 -18.91 -9.61
C VAL A 66 26.17 -19.88 -10.35
N VAL A 67 24.99 -19.40 -10.69
CA VAL A 67 23.94 -20.17 -11.39
C VAL A 67 23.54 -19.39 -12.64
N PRO A 68 23.74 -19.92 -13.86
CA PRO A 68 23.21 -19.31 -15.08
C PRO A 68 21.69 -19.15 -15.01
N SER A 69 21.16 -18.07 -15.57
CA SER A 69 19.70 -17.83 -15.60
C SER A 69 18.94 -18.99 -16.24
N SER A 70 19.49 -19.62 -17.28
CA SER A 70 18.93 -20.79 -17.96
C SER A 70 18.81 -22.01 -17.02
N GLU A 71 19.81 -22.25 -16.17
CA GLU A 71 19.74 -23.29 -15.13
C GLU A 71 18.65 -22.95 -14.11
N TYR A 72 18.59 -21.70 -13.64
CA TYR A 72 17.57 -21.27 -12.69
C TYR A 72 16.14 -21.44 -13.24
N VAL A 73 15.91 -21.07 -14.51
CA VAL A 73 14.62 -21.25 -15.20
C VAL A 73 14.20 -22.72 -15.22
N SER A 74 15.15 -23.65 -15.38
CA SER A 74 14.86 -25.09 -15.42
C SER A 74 14.23 -25.62 -14.13
N TRP A 75 14.48 -24.98 -12.98
CA TRP A 75 13.94 -25.39 -11.69
C TRP A 75 12.41 -25.28 -11.62
N PHE A 76 11.81 -24.48 -12.51
CA PHE A 76 10.36 -24.23 -12.56
C PHE A 76 9.65 -25.03 -13.66
N GLN A 77 10.35 -25.88 -14.41
CA GLN A 77 9.77 -26.68 -15.50
C GLN A 77 8.95 -27.88 -15.01
N LYS A 78 9.26 -28.41 -13.82
CA LYS A 78 8.58 -29.60 -13.26
C LYS A 78 7.24 -29.26 -12.62
N GLY A 79 7.01 -28.00 -12.26
CA GLY A 79 5.75 -27.54 -11.70
C GLY A 79 4.66 -27.46 -12.76
N LYS A 80 3.40 -27.55 -12.35
CA LYS A 80 2.27 -27.33 -13.26
C LYS A 80 2.21 -25.85 -13.63
N LYS A 81 2.32 -25.54 -14.92
CA LYS A 81 2.28 -24.17 -15.44
C LYS A 81 0.99 -23.47 -15.02
N GLY A 82 1.12 -22.30 -14.39
CA GLY A 82 0.01 -21.49 -13.88
C GLY A 82 -0.44 -21.83 -12.46
N GLU A 83 0.05 -22.91 -11.85
CA GLU A 83 -0.28 -23.28 -10.47
C GLU A 83 0.60 -22.51 -9.47
N PHE A 84 -0.04 -21.88 -8.48
CA PHE A 84 0.66 -21.19 -7.41
C PHE A 84 1.46 -22.17 -6.56
N ASN A 85 2.76 -21.91 -6.36
CA ASN A 85 3.67 -22.83 -5.66
C ASN A 85 4.06 -22.38 -4.23
N GLY A 86 3.31 -21.44 -3.65
CA GLY A 86 3.55 -20.94 -2.30
C GLY A 86 4.56 -19.80 -2.19
N ARG A 87 5.18 -19.36 -3.30
CA ARG A 87 6.07 -18.20 -3.32
C ARG A 87 5.28 -16.91 -3.47
N ILE A 88 5.34 -16.03 -2.48
CA ILE A 88 4.70 -14.71 -2.51
C ILE A 88 5.81 -13.68 -2.75
N GLY A 89 5.82 -13.06 -3.93
CA GLY A 89 6.80 -12.03 -4.27
C GLY A 89 6.24 -10.61 -4.16
N ARG A 90 7.10 -9.66 -3.80
CA ARG A 90 6.82 -8.22 -3.89
C ARG A 90 8.07 -7.42 -4.22
N ILE A 91 7.89 -6.34 -4.97
CA ILE A 91 8.94 -5.34 -5.20
C ILE A 91 9.10 -4.51 -3.92
N ILE A 92 10.34 -4.27 -3.52
CA ILE A 92 10.70 -3.50 -2.32
C ILE A 92 11.22 -2.11 -2.70
N SER A 93 12.04 -2.02 -3.75
CA SER A 93 12.53 -0.76 -4.27
C SER A 93 13.01 -0.89 -5.71
N ILE A 94 12.95 0.22 -6.46
CA ILE A 94 13.52 0.38 -7.79
C ILE A 94 14.23 1.74 -7.86
N GLU A 95 15.45 1.76 -8.36
CA GLU A 95 16.18 2.97 -8.70
C GLU A 95 16.74 2.82 -10.11
N TYR A 96 16.67 3.86 -10.93
CA TYR A 96 17.17 3.81 -12.30
C TYR A 96 17.86 5.11 -12.70
N PHE A 97 18.76 4.99 -13.68
CA PHE A 97 19.43 6.10 -14.30
C PHE A 97 19.66 5.78 -15.77
N ASN A 98 19.03 6.54 -16.68
CA ASN A 98 19.02 6.27 -18.11
C ASN A 98 18.60 4.83 -18.43
N ASP A 99 19.57 3.99 -18.79
CA ASP A 99 19.40 2.65 -19.32
C ASP A 99 19.94 1.56 -18.39
N ILE A 100 20.19 1.89 -17.12
CA ILE A 100 20.52 0.98 -16.02
C ILE A 100 19.54 1.14 -14.86
N ALA A 101 19.29 0.06 -14.13
CA ALA A 101 18.48 0.10 -12.91
C ALA A 101 18.98 -0.92 -11.88
N ILE A 102 18.66 -0.66 -10.62
CA ILE A 102 18.74 -1.62 -9.53
C ILE A 102 17.34 -1.83 -8.97
N ALA A 103 17.05 -3.05 -8.55
CA ALA A 103 15.79 -3.37 -7.89
C ALA A 103 16.00 -4.33 -6.72
N LYS A 104 15.11 -4.26 -5.75
CA LYS A 104 15.00 -5.24 -4.66
C LYS A 104 13.62 -5.89 -4.73
N ALA A 105 13.55 -7.21 -4.55
CA ALA A 105 12.30 -7.91 -4.35
C ALA A 105 12.41 -8.86 -3.15
N GLU A 106 11.33 -8.97 -2.40
CA GLU A 106 11.17 -9.94 -1.34
C GLU A 106 10.40 -11.13 -1.89
N ILE A 107 10.90 -12.35 -1.65
CA ILE A 107 10.15 -13.58 -1.91
C ILE A 107 9.93 -14.31 -0.60
N LEU A 108 8.67 -14.42 -0.19
CA LEU A 108 8.25 -15.11 1.01
C LEU A 108 7.72 -16.50 0.68
N ILE A 109 8.11 -17.49 1.48
CA ILE A 109 7.56 -18.86 1.44
C ILE A 109 7.10 -19.20 2.87
N PRO A 110 5.85 -18.83 3.25
CA PRO A 110 5.39 -18.93 4.63
C PRO A 110 5.47 -20.36 5.20
N GLU A 111 5.10 -21.36 4.39
CA GLU A 111 5.15 -22.79 4.78
C GLU A 111 6.55 -23.26 5.17
N ARG A 112 7.60 -22.63 4.60
CA ARG A 112 9.00 -22.93 4.90
C ARG A 112 9.60 -21.98 5.94
N LYS A 113 8.81 -21.03 6.46
CA LYS A 113 9.29 -19.95 7.35
C LYS A 113 10.52 -19.24 6.79
N GLN A 114 10.53 -19.01 5.48
CA GLN A 114 11.70 -18.51 4.78
C GLN A 114 11.35 -17.27 3.97
N GLU A 115 12.21 -16.27 4.08
CA GLU A 115 12.13 -15.02 3.32
C GLU A 115 13.46 -14.83 2.59
N PHE A 116 13.36 -14.56 1.30
CA PHE A 116 14.49 -14.23 0.43
C PHE A 116 14.47 -12.74 0.13
N MET A 117 15.65 -12.15 0.10
CA MET A 117 15.87 -10.84 -0.49
C MET A 117 16.64 -11.03 -1.79
N ASP A 118 16.01 -10.64 -2.88
CA ASP A 118 16.55 -10.68 -4.22
C ASP A 118 16.97 -9.26 -4.63
N MET A 119 18.23 -9.10 -5.03
CA MET A 119 18.78 -7.84 -5.54
C MET A 119 19.11 -8.02 -7.02
N PHE A 120 18.67 -7.09 -7.85
CA PHE A 120 18.80 -7.15 -9.30
C PHE A 120 19.63 -5.97 -9.82
N LEU A 121 20.50 -6.26 -10.77
CA LEU A 121 21.03 -5.28 -11.71
C LEU A 121 20.29 -5.47 -13.04
N LEU A 122 19.75 -4.38 -13.57
CA LEU A 122 19.02 -4.37 -14.82
C LEU A 122 19.67 -3.45 -15.84
N LYS A 123 19.48 -3.80 -17.12
CA LYS A 123 19.90 -3.01 -18.26
C LYS A 123 18.76 -2.91 -19.26
N LYS A 124 18.54 -1.72 -19.81
CA LYS A 124 17.71 -1.55 -20.99
C LYS A 124 18.51 -1.95 -22.24
N ILE A 125 18.05 -2.97 -22.95
CA ILE A 125 18.69 -3.57 -24.12
C ILE A 125 17.64 -3.62 -25.22
N GLN A 126 17.92 -2.96 -26.35
CA GLN A 126 17.00 -2.90 -27.51
C GLN A 126 15.58 -2.41 -27.12
N GLY A 127 15.49 -1.49 -26.16
CA GLY A 127 14.21 -0.93 -25.69
C GLY A 127 13.54 -1.72 -24.57
N GLU A 128 14.02 -2.92 -24.22
CA GLU A 128 13.46 -3.76 -23.15
C GLU A 128 14.35 -3.78 -21.91
N TRP A 129 13.75 -3.73 -20.72
CA TRP A 129 14.48 -3.97 -19.47
C TRP A 129 14.72 -5.45 -19.26
N LYS A 130 15.96 -5.82 -18.95
CA LYS A 130 16.37 -7.19 -18.63
C LYS A 130 17.16 -7.23 -17.34
N ILE A 131 16.96 -8.27 -16.54
CA ILE A 131 17.82 -8.62 -15.41
C ILE A 131 19.11 -9.18 -15.99
N ILE A 132 20.22 -8.46 -15.78
CA ILE A 132 21.56 -8.86 -16.25
C ILE A 132 22.37 -9.55 -15.15
N SER A 133 22.00 -9.35 -13.89
CA SER A 133 22.61 -10.01 -12.73
C SER A 133 21.64 -10.00 -11.56
N LYS A 134 21.69 -11.04 -10.74
CA LYS A 134 20.90 -11.14 -9.52
C LYS A 134 21.72 -11.74 -8.40
N SER A 135 21.64 -11.18 -7.20
CA SER A 135 22.09 -11.86 -5.98
C SER A 135 20.90 -12.16 -5.09
N ALA A 136 21.00 -13.21 -4.28
CA ALA A 136 19.99 -13.49 -3.28
C ALA A 136 20.52 -14.24 -2.08
N SER A 137 19.91 -13.93 -0.94
CA SER A 137 20.09 -14.65 0.31
C SER A 137 18.76 -14.77 1.03
N SER A 138 18.70 -15.63 2.03
CA SER A 138 17.49 -15.89 2.79
C SER A 138 17.74 -15.85 4.29
N LYS A 139 16.68 -15.58 5.04
CA LYS A 139 16.63 -15.72 6.49
C LYS A 139 15.38 -16.48 6.90
N VAL A 140 15.38 -16.98 8.14
CA VAL A 140 14.16 -17.45 8.79
C VAL A 140 13.24 -16.26 8.99
N SER A 141 11.95 -16.46 8.73
CA SER A 141 10.94 -15.41 8.78
C SER A 141 9.68 -15.89 9.51
N ASN A 142 9.06 -14.98 10.27
CA ASN A 142 7.76 -15.15 10.89
C ASN A 142 6.61 -14.59 10.02
N LYS A 143 6.91 -14.07 8.83
CA LYS A 143 5.90 -13.48 7.95
C LYS A 143 4.89 -14.52 7.49
N SER A 144 3.61 -14.20 7.65
CA SER A 144 2.48 -15.08 7.38
C SER A 144 2.02 -15.05 5.91
N GLY A 145 2.43 -14.05 5.15
CA GLY A 145 1.89 -13.75 3.82
C GLY A 145 0.55 -13.00 3.84
N LYS A 146 -0.03 -12.73 5.02
CA LYS A 146 -1.23 -11.91 5.18
C LYS A 146 -0.88 -10.43 5.07
N LYS A 147 -1.75 -9.66 4.40
CA LYS A 147 -1.54 -8.24 4.16
C LYS A 147 -2.57 -7.34 4.83
N ILE A 148 -2.12 -6.14 5.18
CA ILE A 148 -2.91 -5.00 5.66
C ILE A 148 -2.72 -3.84 4.67
N LEU A 149 -3.82 -3.20 4.28
CA LEU A 149 -3.77 -2.05 3.38
C LEU A 149 -3.90 -0.76 4.19
N PHE A 150 -2.85 0.04 4.22
CA PHE A 150 -2.88 1.38 4.82
C PHE A 150 -3.41 2.37 3.80
N ILE A 151 -4.46 3.10 4.19
CA ILE A 151 -5.08 4.14 3.36
C ILE A 151 -4.59 5.50 3.88
N VAL A 152 -3.97 6.26 2.99
CA VAL A 152 -3.32 7.55 3.25
C VAL A 152 -3.76 8.57 2.18
N SER A 153 -3.59 9.86 2.46
CA SER A 153 -4.00 10.96 1.57
C SER A 153 -2.82 11.58 0.81
N ASN A 154 -3.07 12.10 -0.39
CA ASN A 154 -2.11 12.92 -1.15
C ASN A 154 -2.26 14.43 -0.82
N ALA A 155 -3.20 14.82 0.04
CA ALA A 155 -3.53 16.22 0.30
C ALA A 155 -2.42 16.97 1.08
N ASN A 156 -1.79 17.93 0.41
CA ASN A 156 -0.70 18.75 0.97
C ASN A 156 -1.18 19.91 1.86
N TYR A 157 -2.43 20.35 1.67
CA TYR A 157 -2.99 21.52 2.33
C TYR A 157 -4.38 21.24 2.89
N TYR A 158 -4.81 22.03 3.87
CA TYR A 158 -6.20 22.00 4.32
C TYR A 158 -7.11 22.62 3.25
N GLY A 159 -7.79 21.78 2.47
CA GLY A 159 -8.67 22.20 1.37
C GLY A 159 -7.93 23.06 0.35
N ASN A 160 -8.56 24.16 -0.09
CA ASN A 160 -7.95 25.12 -1.03
C ASN A 160 -7.09 26.19 -0.35
N SER A 161 -6.69 26.00 0.92
CA SER A 161 -5.83 26.94 1.64
C SER A 161 -4.35 26.75 1.32
N THR A 162 -3.51 27.60 1.89
CA THR A 162 -2.04 27.47 1.87
C THR A 162 -1.47 26.85 3.16
N ILE A 163 -2.34 26.43 4.08
CA ILE A 163 -1.92 25.85 5.37
C ILE A 163 -1.55 24.39 5.14
N SER A 164 -0.29 24.04 5.35
CA SER A 164 0.19 22.68 5.12
C SER A 164 -0.41 21.67 6.10
N THR A 165 -0.58 20.45 5.63
CA THR A 165 -0.99 19.29 6.41
C THR A 165 -0.24 18.06 5.94
N GLY A 166 -0.56 16.90 6.51
CA GLY A 166 0.03 15.64 6.10
C GLY A 166 -0.60 14.46 6.81
N ASN A 167 -0.14 13.27 6.44
CA ASN A 167 -0.46 12.03 7.13
C ASN A 167 0.36 11.98 8.41
N SER A 168 -0.23 11.54 9.51
CA SER A 168 0.47 11.49 10.80
C SER A 168 1.58 10.43 10.77
N PHE A 169 2.84 10.86 10.72
CA PHE A 169 3.98 9.94 10.65
C PHE A 169 4.03 9.04 11.89
N ALA A 170 3.70 9.59 13.05
CA ALA A 170 3.58 8.83 14.29
C ALA A 170 2.53 7.71 14.18
N GLU A 171 1.33 8.00 13.64
CA GLU A 171 0.29 6.97 13.46
C GLU A 171 0.73 5.87 12.51
N ILE A 172 1.35 6.25 11.37
CA ILE A 172 1.89 5.31 10.39
C ILE A 172 2.89 4.37 11.06
N VAL A 173 3.95 4.90 11.69
CA VAL A 173 5.05 4.06 12.17
C VAL A 173 4.64 3.20 13.36
N ASN A 174 3.77 3.69 14.24
CA ASN A 174 3.25 2.91 15.37
C ASN A 174 2.44 1.70 14.87
N ALA A 175 1.53 1.90 13.93
CA ALA A 175 0.73 0.81 13.37
C ALA A 175 1.60 -0.13 12.52
N TYR A 176 2.46 0.44 11.65
CA TYR A 176 3.35 -0.32 10.76
C TYR A 176 4.27 -1.25 11.55
N ASP A 177 4.99 -0.74 12.57
CA ASP A 177 5.90 -1.53 13.40
C ASP A 177 5.17 -2.69 14.08
N THR A 178 3.97 -2.42 14.61
CA THR A 178 3.12 -3.44 15.24
C THR A 178 2.77 -4.58 14.28
N PHE A 179 2.35 -4.26 13.06
CA PHE A 179 2.00 -5.25 12.04
C PHE A 179 3.20 -6.05 11.55
N VAL A 180 4.32 -5.39 11.21
CA VAL A 180 5.49 -6.09 10.66
C VAL A 180 6.16 -6.99 11.69
N ASN A 181 6.21 -6.57 12.97
CA ASN A 181 6.72 -7.42 14.05
C ASN A 181 5.82 -8.64 14.29
N SER A 182 4.53 -8.52 14.00
CA SER A 182 3.56 -9.62 14.06
C SER A 182 3.50 -10.47 12.78
N GLY A 183 4.43 -10.26 11.84
CA GLY A 183 4.54 -11.07 10.62
C GLY A 183 3.53 -10.73 9.52
N TYR A 184 2.94 -9.53 9.54
CA TYR A 184 2.09 -9.03 8.46
C TYR A 184 2.88 -8.18 7.48
N THR A 185 2.44 -8.19 6.23
CA THR A 185 2.91 -7.25 5.21
C THR A 185 1.97 -6.04 5.18
N VAL A 186 2.53 -4.83 5.14
CA VAL A 186 1.78 -3.59 4.99
C VAL A 186 2.06 -2.99 3.62
N ASP A 187 1.00 -2.77 2.85
CA ASP A 187 1.03 -2.00 1.61
C ASP A 187 0.32 -0.65 1.86
N PHE A 188 0.67 0.37 1.08
CA PHE A 188 0.06 1.71 1.17
C PHE A 188 -0.72 2.01 -0.10
N VAL A 189 -1.90 2.60 0.03
CA VAL A 189 -2.68 3.14 -1.08
C VAL A 189 -3.02 4.61 -0.80
N SER A 190 -2.91 5.44 -1.83
CA SER A 190 -3.40 6.81 -1.82
C SER A 190 -4.30 7.06 -3.04
N PRO A 191 -5.18 8.07 -3.02
CA PRO A 191 -6.09 8.39 -4.12
C PRO A 191 -5.43 8.45 -5.50
N ASN A 192 -4.21 9.00 -5.59
CA ASN A 192 -3.47 9.16 -6.83
C ASN A 192 -2.30 8.18 -6.99
N GLY A 193 -2.03 7.33 -5.99
CA GLY A 193 -0.76 6.63 -5.85
C GLY A 193 0.41 7.62 -5.63
N GLY A 194 1.64 7.12 -5.65
CA GLY A 194 2.84 7.95 -5.53
C GLY A 194 3.08 8.45 -4.10
N ASP A 195 3.69 9.64 -3.98
CA ASP A 195 4.15 10.16 -2.69
C ASP A 195 3.03 10.84 -1.90
N ILE A 196 3.23 10.87 -0.58
CA ILE A 196 2.28 11.44 0.38
C ILE A 196 2.97 12.48 1.26
N PRO A 197 2.27 13.57 1.66
CA PRO A 197 2.79 14.50 2.64
C PRO A 197 2.78 13.88 4.03
N LEU A 198 3.81 14.20 4.83
CA LEU A 198 3.99 13.71 6.20
C LEU A 198 3.92 14.86 7.21
N ALA A 199 3.24 14.62 8.32
CA ALA A 199 3.14 15.54 9.45
C ALA A 199 3.67 14.88 10.73
N TYR A 200 4.01 15.73 11.72
CA TYR A 200 4.41 15.31 13.07
C TYR A 200 5.67 14.44 13.15
N ILE A 201 6.63 14.63 12.23
CA ILE A 201 7.94 13.97 12.29
C ILE A 201 8.71 14.52 13.50
N ASN A 202 9.16 13.60 14.36
CA ASN A 202 9.98 13.86 15.53
C ASN A 202 11.20 12.94 15.52
N THR A 203 12.36 13.47 15.16
CA THR A 203 13.62 12.70 15.14
C THR A 203 14.20 12.41 16.51
N SER A 204 13.62 12.94 17.60
CA SER A 204 13.98 12.55 18.96
C SER A 204 13.27 11.28 19.42
N ASP A 205 12.21 10.86 18.72
CA ASP A 205 11.54 9.57 18.95
C ASP A 205 12.27 8.45 18.19
N ASP A 206 12.65 7.37 18.89
CA ASP A 206 13.47 6.30 18.33
C ASP A 206 12.75 5.49 17.26
N MET A 207 11.44 5.29 17.41
CA MET A 207 10.65 4.55 16.43
C MET A 207 10.47 5.37 15.16
N GLN A 208 10.16 6.65 15.28
CA GLN A 208 10.10 7.54 14.13
C GLN A 208 11.45 7.63 13.43
N LYS A 209 12.55 7.80 14.18
CA LYS A 209 13.92 7.83 13.63
C LYS A 209 14.25 6.55 12.87
N LYS A 210 13.93 5.37 13.43
CA LYS A 210 14.15 4.05 12.81
C LYS A 210 13.53 4.01 11.40
N TYR A 211 12.30 4.47 11.25
CA TYR A 211 11.57 4.39 9.98
C TYR A 211 11.87 5.54 9.03
N LEU A 212 12.09 6.75 9.54
CA LEU A 212 12.45 7.91 8.71
C LEU A 212 13.74 7.68 7.93
N TYR A 213 14.68 6.94 8.50
CA TYR A 213 15.95 6.59 7.86
C TYR A 213 16.00 5.15 7.34
N ASN A 214 14.84 4.47 7.24
CA ASN A 214 14.75 3.18 6.59
C ASN A 214 14.42 3.38 5.09
N PRO A 215 15.34 3.05 4.16
CA PRO A 215 15.14 3.33 2.74
C PRO A 215 13.98 2.54 2.13
N ASP A 216 13.78 1.29 2.55
CA ASP A 216 12.73 0.43 2.01
C ASP A 216 11.34 0.91 2.48
N PHE A 217 11.22 1.36 3.73
CA PHE A 217 10.00 1.97 4.25
C PHE A 217 9.69 3.32 3.60
N MET A 218 10.70 4.19 3.49
CA MET A 218 10.54 5.49 2.84
C MET A 218 10.21 5.34 1.35
N TYR A 219 10.71 4.29 0.69
CA TYR A 219 10.29 3.93 -0.66
C TYR A 219 8.80 3.56 -0.68
N ALA A 220 8.33 2.70 0.23
CA ALA A 220 6.93 2.26 0.27
C ALA A 220 5.92 3.41 0.43
N ILE A 221 6.24 4.45 1.19
CA ILE A 221 5.38 5.63 1.35
C ILE A 221 5.56 6.68 0.25
N LYS A 222 6.69 6.66 -0.47
CA LYS A 222 6.92 7.48 -1.66
C LYS A 222 6.24 6.91 -2.90
N TYR A 223 6.07 5.59 -2.95
CA TYR A 223 5.48 4.87 -4.08
C TYR A 223 4.26 4.09 -3.61
N THR A 224 3.29 4.80 -3.02
CA THR A 224 2.01 4.18 -2.66
C THR A 224 1.29 3.70 -3.91
N LEU A 225 0.53 2.61 -3.76
CA LEU A 225 -0.35 2.10 -4.81
C LEU A 225 -1.42 3.14 -5.11
N SER A 226 -1.82 3.25 -6.37
CA SER A 226 -3.11 3.82 -6.76
C SER A 226 -4.22 2.79 -6.53
N PRO A 227 -5.49 3.20 -6.42
CA PRO A 227 -6.59 2.26 -6.22
C PRO A 227 -6.71 1.19 -7.33
N LYS A 228 -6.23 1.49 -8.54
CA LYS A 228 -6.27 0.56 -9.68
C LYS A 228 -5.29 -0.61 -9.56
N GLU A 229 -4.24 -0.45 -8.76
CA GLU A 229 -3.20 -1.47 -8.56
C GLU A 229 -3.53 -2.39 -7.38
N VAL A 230 -4.58 -2.08 -6.61
CA VAL A 230 -4.97 -2.84 -5.44
C VAL A 230 -5.89 -4.00 -5.83
N ASP A 231 -5.42 -5.23 -5.63
CA ASP A 231 -6.29 -6.40 -5.57
C ASP A 231 -6.77 -6.63 -4.13
N TYR A 232 -8.02 -6.27 -3.86
CA TYR A 232 -8.64 -6.37 -2.53
C TYR A 232 -8.53 -7.76 -1.92
N LYS A 233 -8.47 -8.84 -2.73
CA LYS A 233 -8.43 -10.23 -2.25
C LYS A 233 -7.19 -10.55 -1.40
N ASN A 234 -6.13 -9.76 -1.55
CA ASN A 234 -4.88 -9.95 -0.82
C ASN A 234 -4.95 -9.45 0.64
N TYR A 235 -5.96 -8.66 0.99
CA TYR A 235 -5.97 -7.92 2.26
C TYR A 235 -6.94 -8.53 3.27
N LYS A 236 -6.47 -8.61 4.53
CA LYS A 236 -7.27 -9.02 5.69
C LYS A 236 -7.90 -7.83 6.42
N ALA A 237 -7.33 -6.65 6.25
CA ALA A 237 -7.87 -5.43 6.80
C ALA A 237 -7.47 -4.22 5.95
N VAL A 238 -8.29 -3.18 6.00
CA VAL A 238 -7.93 -1.82 5.63
C VAL A 238 -7.76 -0.96 6.88
N HIS A 239 -6.77 -0.09 6.87
CA HIS A 239 -6.44 0.80 7.99
C HIS A 239 -6.27 2.24 7.51
N TYR A 240 -7.25 3.09 7.84
CA TYR A 240 -7.23 4.51 7.52
C TYR A 240 -6.39 5.28 8.53
N ILE A 241 -5.30 5.85 8.03
CA ILE A 241 -4.36 6.68 8.81
C ILE A 241 -4.90 8.11 8.92
N GLY A 242 -4.67 8.76 10.06
CA GLY A 242 -5.05 10.15 10.28
C GLY A 242 -3.93 11.16 10.00
N GLY A 243 -3.96 12.26 10.75
CA GLY A 243 -3.39 13.54 10.34
C GLY A 243 -4.38 14.34 9.48
N GLY A 244 -4.20 15.66 9.43
CA GLY A 244 -5.19 16.55 8.84
C GLY A 244 -5.45 16.30 7.34
N SER A 245 -4.51 15.69 6.62
CA SER A 245 -4.69 15.31 5.20
C SER A 245 -5.80 14.28 5.00
N ALA A 246 -6.09 13.43 5.99
CA ALA A 246 -7.08 12.36 5.89
C ALA A 246 -8.53 12.88 5.70
N MET A 247 -8.76 14.16 6.00
CA MET A 247 -10.04 14.83 5.74
C MET A 247 -10.32 15.06 4.25
N TYR A 248 -9.32 14.90 3.38
CA TYR A 248 -9.36 15.25 1.96
C TYR A 248 -8.87 14.08 1.09
N ASP A 249 -9.36 14.03 -0.14
CA ASP A 249 -9.09 13.05 -1.19
C ASP A 249 -9.57 11.63 -0.88
N VAL A 250 -9.47 11.17 0.38
CA VAL A 250 -9.81 9.81 0.81
C VAL A 250 -11.32 9.61 1.03
N PRO A 251 -12.04 10.46 1.79
CA PRO A 251 -13.45 10.24 2.09
C PRO A 251 -14.37 10.15 0.86
N GLU A 252 -14.04 10.85 -0.21
CA GLU A 252 -14.81 10.96 -1.46
C GLU A 252 -14.36 9.98 -2.55
N ASN A 253 -13.21 9.31 -2.39
CA ASN A 253 -12.67 8.42 -3.42
C ASN A 253 -13.46 7.11 -3.52
N LEU A 254 -14.29 7.01 -4.55
CA LEU A 254 -15.18 5.87 -4.77
C LEU A 254 -14.43 4.54 -4.97
N GLU A 255 -13.22 4.55 -5.53
CA GLU A 255 -12.43 3.33 -5.71
C GLU A 255 -11.90 2.81 -4.37
N ILE A 256 -11.39 3.69 -3.51
CA ILE A 256 -10.96 3.32 -2.14
C ILE A 256 -12.16 2.85 -1.31
N GLN A 257 -13.31 3.50 -1.43
CA GLN A 257 -14.54 3.04 -0.78
C GLN A 257 -14.92 1.63 -1.24
N ARG A 258 -14.89 1.39 -2.56
CA ARG A 258 -15.17 0.08 -3.15
C ARG A 258 -14.21 -0.98 -2.66
N ILE A 259 -12.90 -0.73 -2.69
CA ILE A 259 -11.86 -1.65 -2.20
C ILE A 259 -12.13 -2.00 -0.73
N SER A 260 -12.35 -0.99 0.11
CA SER A 260 -12.56 -1.18 1.55
C SER A 260 -13.79 -2.03 1.85
N MET A 261 -14.88 -1.78 1.12
CA MET A 261 -16.10 -2.58 1.26
C MET A 261 -15.96 -3.98 0.69
N GLN A 262 -15.16 -4.21 -0.35
CA GLN A 262 -14.86 -5.57 -0.83
C GLN A 262 -13.98 -6.33 0.16
N VAL A 263 -12.98 -5.68 0.78
CA VAL A 263 -12.22 -6.29 1.89
C VAL A 263 -13.18 -6.67 3.02
N TYR A 264 -14.10 -5.79 3.39
CA TYR A 264 -15.05 -6.04 4.48
C TYR A 264 -16.07 -7.13 4.13
N GLU A 265 -16.75 -7.07 2.99
CA GLU A 265 -17.87 -7.96 2.69
C GLU A 265 -17.42 -9.27 2.02
N ASP A 266 -16.47 -9.20 1.08
CA ASP A 266 -16.07 -10.36 0.27
C ASP A 266 -14.97 -11.19 0.97
N ASN A 267 -14.04 -10.55 1.68
CA ASN A 267 -12.97 -11.26 2.39
C ASN A 267 -13.27 -11.51 3.87
N ASN A 268 -14.44 -11.08 4.37
CA ASN A 268 -14.74 -11.04 5.80
C ASN A 268 -13.66 -10.27 6.60
N GLY A 269 -13.05 -9.26 5.99
CA GLY A 269 -11.93 -8.50 6.54
C GLY A 269 -12.33 -7.41 7.53
N ILE A 270 -11.35 -6.65 8.02
CA ILE A 270 -11.58 -5.61 9.03
C ILE A 270 -11.49 -4.22 8.40
N ILE A 271 -12.40 -3.32 8.78
CA ILE A 271 -12.26 -1.89 8.51
C ILE A 271 -11.74 -1.24 9.78
N SER A 272 -10.71 -0.42 9.66
CA SER A 272 -10.16 0.27 10.82
C SER A 272 -9.69 1.68 10.51
N SER A 273 -9.68 2.54 11.52
CA SER A 273 -9.22 3.91 11.39
C SER A 273 -8.62 4.43 12.70
N VAL A 274 -7.84 5.50 12.62
CA VAL A 274 -7.34 6.21 13.81
C VAL A 274 -7.37 7.72 13.58
N CYS A 275 -7.65 8.51 14.62
CA CYS A 275 -7.59 9.97 14.59
C CYS A 275 -8.51 10.55 13.49
N HIS A 276 -7.98 11.39 12.59
CA HIS A 276 -8.70 11.89 11.42
C HIS A 276 -8.92 10.85 10.32
N GLY A 277 -8.25 9.70 10.38
CA GLY A 277 -8.48 8.59 9.44
C GLY A 277 -9.92 8.10 9.47
N THR A 278 -10.66 8.33 10.57
CA THR A 278 -12.10 8.06 10.66
C THR A 278 -12.90 8.83 9.61
N ALA A 279 -12.40 9.97 9.10
CA ALA A 279 -12.97 10.67 7.94
C ALA A 279 -13.14 9.74 6.72
N GLY A 280 -12.20 8.81 6.49
CA GLY A 280 -12.23 7.90 5.35
C GLY A 280 -13.33 6.83 5.42
N ILE A 281 -13.86 6.54 6.62
CA ILE A 281 -14.91 5.52 6.80
C ILE A 281 -16.32 6.11 6.82
N VAL A 282 -16.46 7.44 6.96
CA VAL A 282 -17.76 8.07 7.16
C VAL A 282 -18.72 7.71 6.03
N ASN A 283 -18.26 7.71 4.78
CA ASN A 283 -19.09 7.56 3.58
C ASN A 283 -19.28 6.09 3.15
N LEU A 284 -18.65 5.13 3.84
CA LEU A 284 -18.70 3.73 3.44
C LEU A 284 -20.13 3.18 3.58
N LYS A 285 -20.57 2.43 2.57
CA LYS A 285 -21.89 1.81 2.52
C LYS A 285 -21.77 0.33 2.21
N THR A 286 -22.56 -0.47 2.92
CA THR A 286 -22.71 -1.91 2.63
C THR A 286 -23.51 -2.12 1.34
N LYS A 287 -23.49 -3.35 0.80
CA LYS A 287 -24.26 -3.73 -0.40
C LYS A 287 -25.76 -3.43 -0.32
N ASN A 288 -26.32 -3.35 0.88
CA ASN A 288 -27.73 -3.01 1.08
C ASN A 288 -28.02 -1.49 1.07
N GLY A 289 -26.98 -0.66 0.87
CA GLY A 289 -27.08 0.80 0.78
C GLY A 289 -27.00 1.55 2.11
N LYS A 290 -27.00 0.85 3.25
CA LYS A 290 -26.82 1.46 4.58
C LYS A 290 -25.38 1.89 4.82
N PHE A 291 -25.21 2.98 5.56
CA PHE A 291 -23.89 3.38 6.02
C PHE A 291 -23.28 2.29 6.89
N LEU A 292 -21.98 2.03 6.71
CA LEU A 292 -21.23 1.03 7.48
C LEU A 292 -21.33 1.32 8.99
N VAL A 293 -21.37 2.61 9.35
CA VAL A 293 -21.38 3.08 10.73
C VAL A 293 -22.77 3.08 11.36
N GLU A 294 -23.84 2.81 10.60
CA GLU A 294 -25.22 2.81 11.11
C GLU A 294 -25.39 1.76 12.22
N GLY A 295 -25.75 2.21 13.43
CA GLY A 295 -25.92 1.37 14.60
C GLY A 295 -24.61 0.83 15.18
N LYS A 296 -23.46 1.40 14.79
CA LYS A 296 -22.11 0.97 15.22
C LYS A 296 -21.47 1.96 16.16
N LYS A 297 -20.73 1.44 17.13
CA LYS A 297 -19.82 2.26 17.94
C LYS A 297 -18.54 2.55 17.17
N VAL A 298 -18.18 3.82 17.09
CA VAL A 298 -17.03 4.31 16.32
C VAL A 298 -16.29 5.37 17.13
N SER A 299 -14.97 5.41 17.00
CA SER A 299 -14.11 6.44 17.55
C SER A 299 -13.31 7.16 16.45
N GLY A 300 -12.68 8.25 16.81
CA GLY A 300 -11.87 9.11 15.97
C GLY A 300 -11.47 10.36 16.73
N TYR A 301 -10.87 11.34 16.05
CA TYR A 301 -10.59 12.63 16.68
C TYR A 301 -11.91 13.40 16.92
N PRO A 302 -12.30 13.70 18.16
CA PRO A 302 -13.58 14.33 18.45
C PRO A 302 -13.63 15.79 17.98
N ASP A 303 -14.79 16.25 17.49
CA ASP A 303 -14.97 17.62 17.00
C ASP A 303 -14.75 18.65 18.12
N SER A 304 -15.05 18.28 19.36
CA SER A 304 -14.79 19.10 20.56
C SER A 304 -13.31 19.22 20.91
N PHE A 305 -12.48 18.33 20.35
CA PHE A 305 -11.03 18.37 20.55
C PHE A 305 -10.33 19.23 19.49
N GLU A 306 -11.00 19.58 18.40
CA GLU A 306 -10.47 20.51 17.42
C GLU A 306 -10.24 21.91 18.01
N LYS A 307 -9.22 22.59 17.50
CA LYS A 307 -9.07 24.02 17.75
C LYS A 307 -10.01 24.78 16.82
N GLN A 308 -11.26 24.96 17.26
CA GLN A 308 -12.35 25.50 16.43
C GLN A 308 -12.14 26.97 16.01
N ASP A 309 -11.30 27.72 16.73
CA ASP A 309 -10.85 29.08 16.37
C ASP A 309 -9.62 29.08 15.44
N GLY A 310 -9.06 27.92 15.14
CA GLY A 310 -7.90 27.78 14.26
C GLY A 310 -8.24 28.02 12.80
N GLU A 311 -7.33 28.68 12.06
CA GLU A 311 -7.54 28.96 10.63
C GLU A 311 -7.75 27.68 9.80
N TYR A 312 -7.04 26.58 10.12
CA TYR A 312 -7.19 25.31 9.42
C TYR A 312 -8.62 24.73 9.52
N PHE A 313 -9.30 24.97 10.64
CA PHE A 313 -10.62 24.41 10.93
C PHE A 313 -11.69 24.95 9.97
N LYS A 314 -11.53 26.21 9.51
CA LYS A 314 -12.43 26.85 8.53
C LYS A 314 -12.43 26.15 7.16
N HIS A 315 -11.41 25.33 6.89
CA HIS A 315 -11.26 24.60 5.63
C HIS A 315 -11.75 23.15 5.71
N PHE A 316 -12.17 22.67 6.88
CA PHE A 316 -12.68 21.31 7.03
C PHE A 316 -13.92 21.10 6.14
N PRO A 317 -13.95 20.01 5.34
CA PRO A 317 -15.08 19.74 4.46
C PRO A 317 -16.31 19.27 5.24
N PHE A 318 -16.09 18.69 6.42
CA PHE A 318 -17.11 18.26 7.38
C PHE A 318 -16.48 18.04 8.75
N LEU A 319 -17.31 17.78 9.75
CA LEU A 319 -16.91 17.41 11.10
C LEU A 319 -17.11 15.91 11.31
N ILE A 320 -16.08 15.19 11.77
CA ILE A 320 -16.07 13.71 11.77
C ILE A 320 -17.15 13.18 12.71
N GLN A 321 -17.16 13.64 13.97
CA GLN A 321 -18.10 13.12 14.97
C GLN A 321 -19.55 13.42 14.53
N LYS A 322 -19.84 14.67 14.17
CA LYS A 322 -21.16 15.05 13.66
C LYS A 322 -21.60 14.19 12.47
N THR A 323 -20.70 13.95 11.51
CA THR A 323 -21.04 13.16 10.31
C THR A 323 -21.28 11.69 10.62
N ILE A 324 -20.55 11.11 11.57
CA ILE A 324 -20.79 9.74 12.04
C ILE A 324 -22.18 9.64 12.70
N GLU A 325 -22.52 10.59 13.58
CA GLU A 325 -23.80 10.64 14.28
C GLU A 325 -24.98 10.85 13.30
N GLU A 326 -24.84 11.74 12.32
CA GLU A 326 -25.82 11.94 11.24
C GLU A 326 -26.06 10.67 10.38
N ARG A 327 -25.10 9.75 10.38
CA ARG A 327 -25.16 8.46 9.66
C ARG A 327 -25.60 7.30 10.56
N GLY A 328 -26.09 7.62 11.75
CA GLY A 328 -26.61 6.66 12.71
C GLY A 328 -25.53 5.93 13.51
N GLY A 329 -24.27 6.38 13.46
CA GLY A 329 -23.21 5.84 14.30
C GLY A 329 -23.21 6.43 15.70
N ASP A 330 -22.68 5.68 16.65
CA ASP A 330 -22.52 6.08 18.05
C ASP A 330 -21.05 6.44 18.31
N PHE A 331 -20.74 7.75 18.26
CA PHE A 331 -19.36 8.23 18.38
C PHE A 331 -18.87 8.20 19.84
N LYS A 332 -17.77 7.49 20.10
CA LYS A 332 -17.16 7.28 21.42
C LYS A 332 -15.76 7.85 21.50
N PHE A 333 -15.45 8.50 22.61
CA PHE A 333 -14.12 9.05 22.87
C PHE A 333 -13.85 9.14 24.39
N SER A 334 -12.57 9.07 24.77
CA SER A 334 -12.05 9.28 26.12
C SER A 334 -11.54 10.72 26.29
N LYS A 335 -10.75 10.95 27.34
CA LYS A 335 -10.10 12.25 27.53
C LYS A 335 -9.07 12.51 26.44
N ARG A 336 -8.84 13.80 26.18
CA ARG A 336 -7.83 14.27 25.24
C ARG A 336 -6.46 13.68 25.57
N ASN A 337 -5.72 13.26 24.55
CA ASN A 337 -4.36 12.68 24.62
C ASN A 337 -4.26 11.33 25.36
N GLU A 338 -5.37 10.68 25.69
CA GLU A 338 -5.36 9.30 26.16
C GLU A 338 -5.59 8.33 25.01
N SER A 339 -5.01 7.12 25.11
CA SER A 339 -5.29 6.03 24.17
C SER A 339 -6.73 5.55 24.37
N PHE A 340 -7.48 5.41 23.28
CA PHE A 340 -8.85 4.89 23.30
C PHE A 340 -9.15 4.17 21.98
N VAL A 341 -9.52 2.89 22.11
CA VAL A 341 -9.82 2.00 20.99
C VAL A 341 -11.24 1.47 21.16
N GLU A 342 -12.06 1.65 20.14
CA GLU A 342 -13.42 1.13 20.08
C GLU A 342 -13.47 -0.01 19.05
N GLN A 343 -14.06 -1.13 19.44
CA GLN A 343 -14.31 -2.28 18.55
C GLN A 343 -15.81 -2.58 18.53
N ASP A 344 -16.41 -2.54 17.34
CA ASP A 344 -17.76 -3.04 17.08
C ASP A 344 -17.71 -4.08 15.93
N GLY A 345 -17.75 -5.36 16.30
CA GLY A 345 -17.57 -6.46 15.34
C GLY A 345 -16.22 -6.37 14.63
N ARG A 346 -16.25 -6.15 13.31
CA ARG A 346 -15.08 -6.03 12.41
C ARG A 346 -14.75 -4.57 12.07
N ILE A 347 -15.24 -3.62 12.85
CA ILE A 347 -14.88 -2.20 12.78
C ILE A 347 -14.03 -1.88 14.02
N VAL A 348 -12.79 -1.44 13.81
CA VAL A 348 -11.83 -1.11 14.88
C VAL A 348 -11.34 0.32 14.71
N THR A 349 -11.63 1.20 15.65
CA THR A 349 -11.32 2.63 15.51
C THR A 349 -10.61 3.19 16.73
N GLY A 350 -9.69 4.14 16.51
CA GLY A 350 -8.89 4.76 17.57
C GLY A 350 -9.01 6.28 17.59
N GLN A 351 -8.95 6.87 18.78
CA GLN A 351 -9.18 8.30 18.97
C GLN A 351 -8.07 9.21 18.40
N ASN A 352 -6.82 8.83 18.56
CA ASN A 352 -5.64 9.69 18.34
C ASN A 352 -4.38 8.84 18.13
N PHE A 353 -3.22 9.48 17.93
CA PHE A 353 -1.97 8.76 17.67
C PHE A 353 -1.60 7.76 18.78
N GLN A 354 -1.91 8.05 20.06
CA GLN A 354 -1.69 7.12 21.19
C GLN A 354 -2.50 5.83 21.07
N SER A 355 -3.52 5.82 20.22
CA SER A 355 -4.40 4.67 19.97
C SER A 355 -3.89 3.77 18.83
N SER A 356 -2.92 4.21 18.03
CA SER A 356 -2.48 3.52 16.79
C SER A 356 -2.00 2.10 17.04
N ASN A 357 -1.14 1.90 18.04
CA ASN A 357 -0.66 0.57 18.43
C ASN A 357 -1.82 -0.31 18.93
N GLY A 358 -2.71 0.23 19.76
CA GLY A 358 -3.87 -0.51 20.27
C GLY A 358 -4.84 -0.94 19.17
N VAL A 359 -5.09 -0.09 18.18
CA VAL A 359 -5.88 -0.43 16.98
C VAL A 359 -5.22 -1.57 16.21
N ALA A 360 -3.92 -1.48 15.93
CA ALA A 360 -3.18 -2.52 15.23
C ALA A 360 -3.21 -3.87 15.96
N LEU A 361 -2.96 -3.88 17.28
CA LEU A 361 -3.05 -5.08 18.11
C LEU A 361 -4.45 -5.70 18.06
N LYS A 362 -5.50 -4.87 18.09
CA LYS A 362 -6.88 -5.35 18.05
C LYS A 362 -7.26 -5.96 16.71
N ILE A 363 -6.74 -5.41 15.61
CA ILE A 363 -6.88 -6.00 14.27
C ILE A 363 -6.20 -7.37 14.22
N ILE A 364 -4.98 -7.49 14.74
CA ILE A 364 -4.25 -8.76 14.79
C ILE A 364 -5.03 -9.81 15.59
N GLU A 365 -5.53 -9.46 16.77
CA GLU A 365 -6.36 -10.34 17.61
C GLU A 365 -7.57 -10.88 16.83
N LEU A 366 -8.28 -10.00 16.10
CA LEU A 366 -9.45 -10.38 15.30
C LEU A 366 -9.08 -11.26 14.10
N ILE A 367 -7.96 -10.98 13.43
CA ILE A 367 -7.49 -11.83 12.33
C ILE A 367 -7.14 -13.23 12.85
N GLU A 368 -6.46 -13.32 13.99
CA GLU A 368 -6.03 -14.59 14.58
C GLU A 368 -7.19 -15.44 15.06
N LYS A 369 -8.22 -14.84 15.69
CA LYS A 369 -9.44 -15.55 16.14
C LYS A 369 -10.28 -16.14 15.00
N ASN A 370 -10.15 -15.59 13.79
CA ASN A 370 -10.93 -16.00 12.62
C ASN A 370 -10.18 -17.02 11.72
N ASN A 371 -8.98 -17.46 12.09
CA ASN A 371 -8.31 -18.64 11.47
C ASN A 371 -8.46 -19.86 12.38
#